data_AF-A0AAD9JWJ4-F1
#
_entry.id   AF-A0AAD9JWJ4-F1
#
_cell.length_a   1.000
_cell.length_b   1.000
_cell.length_c   1.000
_cell.angle_alpha   90.00
_cell.angle_beta   90.00
_cell.angle_gamma   90.00
#
_symmetry.space_group_name_H-M   'P 1'
#
loop_
_entity.id
_entity.type
_entity.pdbx_description
1 polymer ?
#
loop_
_entity_poly.entity_id
_entity_poly.type
_entity_poly.pdbx_seq_one_letter_code
_entity_poly.pdbx_strand_id
1 'polypeptide(L)'
;MQRMRVALQQDDPDLIVYGCSAHWLNLLDQDLTAQSVMKHIVEMQKYFRNHHKPCAWLTECLDSHKPQLPGETRWKWPLTRLDSYITNRPSYMEIVQDHEGEIDQESPRHQPSSEMRRTWLISYDLLPALLIVAK
;
A
#
# COMPACT_ATOMS: atom_id res chain seq x y z
N MET A 1 -14.17 -26.56 2.87
CA MET A 1 -15.34 -25.86 2.28
C MET A 1 -15.63 -26.27 0.82
N GLN A 2 -14.64 -26.41 -0.07
CA GLN A 2 -14.87 -26.82 -1.48
C GLN A 2 -15.62 -28.15 -1.63
N ARG A 3 -15.20 -29.20 -0.90
CA ARG A 3 -15.84 -30.53 -0.93
C ARG A 3 -17.31 -30.51 -0.52
N MET A 4 -17.68 -29.65 0.43
CA MET A 4 -19.06 -29.53 0.91
C MET A 4 -19.95 -28.80 -0.10
N ARG A 5 -19.42 -27.78 -0.78
CA ARG A 5 -20.17 -27.12 -1.88
C ARG A 5 -20.46 -28.09 -3.01
N VAL A 6 -19.47 -28.89 -3.41
CA VAL A 6 -19.63 -29.86 -4.49
C VAL A 6 -20.69 -30.90 -4.13
N ALA A 7 -20.71 -31.38 -2.88
CA ALA A 7 -21.75 -32.31 -2.43
C ALA A 7 -23.16 -31.67 -2.47
N LEU A 8 -23.30 -30.43 -1.97
CA LEU A 8 -24.60 -29.74 -1.98
C LEU A 8 -25.11 -29.43 -3.40
N GLN A 9 -24.22 -29.16 -4.36
CA GLN A 9 -24.58 -28.95 -5.77
C GLN A 9 -24.90 -30.27 -6.51
N GLN A 10 -24.44 -31.41 -6.00
CA GLN A 10 -24.82 -32.72 -6.51
C GLN A 10 -26.22 -33.12 -6.02
N ASP A 11 -26.56 -32.75 -4.78
CA ASP A 11 -27.87 -33.02 -4.18
C ASP A 11 -28.97 -32.08 -4.73
N ASP A 12 -28.62 -30.82 -5.03
CA ASP A 12 -29.53 -29.84 -5.63
C ASP A 12 -28.81 -29.06 -6.76
N PRO A 13 -29.04 -29.42 -8.03
CA PRO A 13 -28.36 -28.79 -9.17
C PRO A 13 -28.81 -27.34 -9.43
N ASP A 14 -29.97 -26.94 -8.91
CA ASP A 14 -30.47 -25.56 -9.00
C ASP A 14 -29.97 -24.69 -7.84
N LEU A 15 -29.21 -25.27 -6.88
CA LEU A 15 -28.64 -24.56 -5.75
C LEU A 15 -27.51 -23.62 -6.18
N ILE A 16 -27.83 -22.33 -6.28
CA ILE A 16 -26.86 -21.28 -6.56
C ILE A 16 -26.09 -20.94 -5.28
N VAL A 17 -24.86 -21.42 -5.17
CA VAL A 17 -23.99 -21.13 -4.03
C VAL A 17 -23.13 -19.89 -4.31
N TYR A 18 -23.56 -18.75 -3.79
CA TYR A 18 -22.71 -17.57 -3.73
C TYR A 18 -21.67 -17.72 -2.61
N GLY A 19 -20.41 -17.35 -2.89
CA GLY A 19 -19.46 -17.08 -1.82
C GLY A 19 -19.99 -16.00 -0.87
N CYS A 20 -19.45 -15.95 0.36
CA CYS A 20 -19.80 -14.88 1.30
C CYS A 20 -19.69 -13.51 0.60
N SER A 21 -20.67 -12.62 0.78
CA SER A 21 -20.70 -11.30 0.15
C SER A 21 -19.42 -10.50 0.43
N ALA A 22 -18.83 -10.67 1.62
CA ALA A 22 -17.54 -10.07 1.99
C ALA A 22 -16.37 -10.58 1.12
N HIS A 23 -16.42 -11.83 0.67
CA HIS A 23 -15.40 -12.38 -0.22
C HIS A 23 -15.48 -11.76 -1.63
N TRP A 24 -16.70 -11.61 -2.16
CA TRP A 24 -16.92 -10.94 -3.44
C TRP A 24 -16.50 -9.47 -3.43
N LEU A 25 -16.81 -8.75 -2.35
CA LEU A 25 -16.35 -7.37 -2.18
C LEU A 25 -14.81 -7.28 -2.12
N ASN A 26 -14.13 -8.23 -1.48
CA ASN A 26 -12.68 -8.28 -1.48
C ASN A 26 -12.08 -8.57 -2.87
N LEU A 27 -12.70 -9.46 -3.66
CA LEU A 27 -12.26 -9.70 -5.04
C LEU A 27 -12.47 -8.47 -5.91
N LEU A 28 -13.64 -7.84 -5.81
CA LEU A 28 -13.92 -6.60 -6.52
C LEU A 28 -12.94 -5.48 -6.14
N ASP A 29 -12.59 -5.35 -4.86
CA ASP A 29 -11.58 -4.40 -4.40
C ASP A 29 -10.21 -4.67 -5.07
N GLN A 30 -9.81 -5.93 -5.21
CA GLN A 30 -8.57 -6.30 -5.91
C GLN A 30 -8.59 -5.96 -7.40
N ASP A 31 -9.75 -6.11 -8.04
CA ASP A 31 -9.93 -5.78 -9.47
C ASP A 31 -9.95 -4.27 -9.73
N LEU A 32 -10.54 -3.49 -8.81
CA LEU A 32 -10.61 -2.03 -8.90
C LEU A 32 -9.29 -1.35 -8.49
N THR A 33 -8.50 -2.01 -7.65
CA THR A 33 -7.27 -1.45 -7.12
C THR A 33 -6.18 -1.38 -8.19
N ALA A 34 -5.66 -0.18 -8.46
CA ALA A 34 -4.53 0.03 -9.35
C ALA A 34 -3.25 -0.65 -8.80
N GLN A 35 -2.97 -1.87 -9.25
CA GLN A 35 -1.87 -2.70 -8.71
C GLN A 35 -0.49 -2.04 -8.82
N SER A 36 -0.26 -1.23 -9.86
CA SER A 36 0.98 -0.46 -10.04
C SER A 36 1.18 0.56 -8.92
N VAL A 37 0.16 1.36 -8.61
CA VAL A 37 0.18 2.35 -7.52
C VAL A 37 0.36 1.65 -6.18
N MET A 38 -0.34 0.55 -5.95
CA MET A 38 -0.22 -0.20 -4.70
C MET A 38 1.15 -0.84 -4.51
N LYS A 39 1.78 -1.33 -5.58
CA LYS A 39 3.15 -1.84 -5.53
C LYS A 39 4.10 -0.74 -5.10
N HIS A 40 3.96 0.45 -5.68
CA HIS A 40 4.76 1.61 -5.34
C HIS A 40 4.63 2.03 -3.87
N ILE A 41 3.40 2.11 -3.36
CA ILE A 41 3.13 2.42 -1.95
C ILE A 41 3.77 1.39 -1.02
N VAL A 42 3.70 0.10 -1.38
CA VAL A 42 4.33 -0.98 -0.62
C VAL A 42 5.86 -0.82 -0.61
N GLU A 43 6.47 -0.46 -1.73
CA GLU A 43 7.92 -0.22 -1.79
C GLU A 43 8.33 0.94 -0.88
N MET A 44 7.61 2.06 -0.92
CA MET A 44 7.84 3.19 -0.01
C MET A 44 7.72 2.78 1.46
N GLN A 45 6.63 2.13 1.84
CA GLN A 45 6.43 1.69 3.22
C GLN A 45 7.47 0.67 3.66
N LYS A 46 7.93 -0.21 2.76
CA LYS A 46 9.02 -1.16 3.05
C LYS A 46 10.34 -0.45 3.30
N TYR A 47 10.65 0.57 2.50
CA TYR A 47 11.86 1.37 2.67
C TYR A 47 11.92 1.98 4.07
N PHE A 48 10.92 2.80 4.41
CA PHE A 48 10.87 3.48 5.71
C PHE A 48 10.74 2.53 6.91
N ARG A 49 10.17 1.33 6.74
CA ARG A 49 10.02 0.37 7.84
C ARG A 49 11.24 -0.51 8.06
N ASN A 50 11.91 -0.94 6.99
CA ASN A 50 12.95 -1.97 7.08
C ASN A 50 14.38 -1.41 7.12
N HIS A 51 14.56 -0.12 6.80
CA HIS A 51 15.86 0.52 6.81
C HIS A 51 16.07 1.28 8.12
N HIS A 52 17.23 1.06 8.75
CA HIS A 52 17.48 1.58 10.10
C HIS A 52 17.40 3.11 10.17
N LYS A 53 18.05 3.82 9.24
CA LYS A 53 18.07 5.29 9.16
C LYS A 53 16.67 5.86 8.86
N PRO A 54 16.01 5.53 7.72
CA PRO A 54 14.64 5.95 7.44
C PRO A 54 13.63 5.65 8.55
N CYS A 55 13.75 4.50 9.21
CA CYS A 55 12.88 4.13 10.31
C CYS A 55 13.11 5.03 11.54
N ALA A 56 14.37 5.32 11.87
CA ALA A 56 14.73 6.22 12.97
C ALA A 56 14.22 7.65 12.71
N TRP A 57 14.48 8.21 11.53
CA TRP A 57 13.99 9.53 11.15
C TRP A 57 12.47 9.62 11.21
N LEU A 58 11.77 8.56 10.75
CA LEU A 58 10.32 8.52 10.84
C LEU A 58 9.84 8.57 12.29
N THR A 59 10.49 7.85 13.21
CA THR A 59 10.10 7.87 14.63
C THR A 59 10.32 9.21 15.34
N GLU A 60 11.14 10.09 14.77
CA GLU A 60 11.36 11.45 15.28
C GLU A 60 10.25 12.42 14.84
N CYS A 61 9.49 12.10 13.80
CA CYS A 61 8.34 12.89 13.36
C CYS A 61 7.13 12.70 14.31
N LEU A 62 6.57 13.81 14.80
CA LEU A 62 5.48 13.84 15.80
C LEU A 62 4.20 13.09 15.39
N ASP A 63 3.77 13.22 14.13
CA ASP A 63 2.51 12.65 13.64
C ASP A 63 2.69 11.37 12.82
N SER A 64 3.88 10.77 12.84
CA SER A 64 4.14 9.58 12.04
C SER A 64 3.67 8.31 12.76
N HIS A 65 3.34 7.30 11.95
CA HIS A 65 2.99 5.98 12.43
C HIS A 65 3.89 4.92 11.80
N LYS A 66 4.03 3.78 12.47
CA LYS A 66 4.78 2.66 11.90
C LYS A 66 4.10 2.17 10.60
N PRO A 67 4.82 2.13 9.45
CA PRO A 67 4.22 1.77 8.18
C PRO A 67 3.60 0.37 8.17
N GLN A 68 2.38 0.25 7.66
CA GLN A 68 1.64 -1.02 7.62
C GLN A 68 1.91 -1.77 6.30
N LEU A 69 2.46 -2.97 6.40
CA LEU A 69 2.92 -3.80 5.27
C LEU A 69 2.02 -5.00 4.96
N PRO A 70 2.25 -5.71 3.83
CA PRO A 70 1.52 -6.92 3.48
C PRO A 70 1.32 -7.90 4.63
N GLY A 71 0.05 -8.15 4.93
CA GLY A 71 -0.38 -9.49 5.35
C GLY A 71 -1.16 -10.10 4.20
N GLU A 72 -0.68 -11.20 3.62
CA GLU A 72 -1.32 -11.88 2.46
C GLU A 72 -2.76 -12.35 2.75
N THR A 73 -3.16 -12.42 4.02
CA THR A 73 -4.37 -13.13 4.48
C THR A 73 -5.53 -12.23 4.93
N ARG A 74 -5.43 -10.90 4.90
CA ARG A 74 -6.42 -10.03 5.58
C ARG A 74 -7.23 -9.13 4.64
N TRP A 75 -8.53 -9.45 4.50
CA TRP A 75 -9.56 -8.75 3.68
C TRP A 75 -9.98 -7.35 4.20
N LYS A 76 -9.01 -6.53 4.61
CA LYS A 76 -9.12 -5.07 4.86
C LYS A 76 -7.79 -4.34 4.71
N TRP A 77 -6.66 -5.05 4.54
CA TRP A 77 -5.35 -4.42 4.49
C TRP A 77 -5.16 -3.38 3.36
N PRO A 78 -5.75 -3.48 2.15
CA PRO A 78 -5.59 -2.42 1.14
C PRO A 78 -5.92 -1.01 1.64
N LEU A 79 -7.04 -0.84 2.35
CA LEU A 79 -7.45 0.45 2.92
C LEU A 79 -6.51 0.91 4.03
N THR A 80 -6.22 0.05 5.02
CA THR A 80 -5.30 0.40 6.12
C THR A 80 -3.88 0.73 5.64
N ARG A 81 -3.43 0.10 4.54
CA ARG A 81 -2.17 0.39 3.87
C ARG A 81 -2.15 1.80 3.27
N LEU A 82 -3.24 2.16 2.58
CA LEU A 82 -3.41 3.47 1.97
C LEU A 82 -3.51 4.55 3.03
N ASP A 83 -4.31 4.34 4.07
CA ASP A 83 -4.46 5.28 5.18
C ASP A 83 -3.10 5.53 5.85
N SER A 84 -2.36 4.47 6.19
CA SER A 84 -1.01 4.59 6.75
C SER A 84 -0.04 5.31 5.81
N TYR A 85 -0.17 5.13 4.50
CA TYR A 85 0.64 5.86 3.53
C TYR A 85 0.28 7.35 3.50
N ILE A 86 -1.01 7.68 3.43
CA ILE A 86 -1.50 9.06 3.37
C ILE A 86 -1.10 9.82 4.63
N THR A 87 -1.28 9.23 5.80
CA THR A 87 -0.91 9.83 7.09
C THR A 87 0.58 10.11 7.19
N ASN A 88 1.43 9.16 6.78
CA ASN A 88 2.89 9.32 6.88
C ASN A 88 3.52 10.09 5.71
N ARG A 89 2.77 10.34 4.63
CA ARG A 89 3.30 10.96 3.41
C ARG A 89 3.99 12.30 3.67
N PRO A 90 3.44 13.23 4.48
CA PRO A 90 4.12 14.49 4.78
C PRO A 90 5.50 14.25 5.42
N SER A 91 5.58 13.38 6.42
CA SER A 91 6.84 13.01 7.08
C SER A 91 7.83 12.35 6.12
N TYR A 92 7.38 11.48 5.20
CA TYR A 92 8.28 10.92 4.20
C TYR A 92 8.92 11.99 3.32
N MET A 93 8.15 13.00 2.92
CA MET A 93 8.66 14.08 2.06
C MET A 93 9.65 14.96 2.82
N GLU A 94 9.37 15.29 4.08
CA GLU A 94 10.26 16.05 4.96
C GLU A 94 11.59 15.33 5.16
N ILE A 95 11.55 14.03 5.51
CA ILE A 95 12.75 13.21 5.70
C ILE A 95 13.60 13.13 4.43
N VAL A 96 12.95 12.96 3.27
CA VAL A 96 13.66 12.91 1.98
C VAL A 96 14.33 14.25 1.67
N GLN A 97 13.66 15.36 1.98
CA GLN A 97 14.20 16.70 1.77
C GLN A 97 15.39 16.99 2.69
N ASP A 98 15.31 16.60 3.96
CA ASP A 98 16.33 16.90 4.96
C ASP A 98 17.56 15.98 4.85
N HIS A 99 17.37 14.74 4.39
CA HIS A 99 18.42 13.71 4.36
C HIS A 99 18.78 13.22 2.94
N GLU A 100 18.44 13.96 1.88
CA GLU A 100 18.69 13.58 0.48
C GLU A 100 20.14 13.11 0.25
N GLY A 101 21.11 13.87 0.75
CA GLY A 101 22.54 13.56 0.60
C GLY A 101 23.01 12.32 1.37
N GLU A 102 22.31 11.91 2.42
CA GLU A 102 22.62 10.69 3.17
C GLU A 102 22.00 9.44 2.55
N ILE A 103 20.81 9.57 1.96
CA ILE A 103 20.10 8.50 1.26
C ILE A 103 20.92 8.04 0.05
N ASP A 104 21.58 8.98 -0.65
CA ASP A 104 22.42 8.69 -1.82
C ASP A 104 23.75 8.02 -1.50
N GLN A 105 24.20 8.11 -0.24
CA GLN A 105 25.42 7.46 0.22
C GLN A 105 25.19 6.03 0.72
N GLU A 106 23.93 5.58 0.84
CA GLU A 106 23.64 4.20 1.23
C GLU A 106 24.07 3.19 0.15
N SER A 107 24.45 1.99 0.60
CA SER A 107 24.78 0.87 -0.29
C SER A 107 23.66 0.61 -1.30
N PRO A 108 23.93 0.21 -2.55
CA PRO A 108 22.92 0.03 -3.61
C PRO A 108 21.72 -0.84 -3.23
N ARG A 109 21.89 -1.76 -2.27
CA ARG A 109 20.82 -2.62 -1.74
C ARG A 109 19.80 -1.92 -0.86
N HIS A 110 20.20 -0.79 -0.28
CA HIS A 110 19.42 0.01 0.66
C HIS A 110 18.90 1.29 0.00
N GLN A 111 19.32 1.59 -1.23
CA GLN A 111 18.83 2.77 -1.92
C GLN A 111 17.36 2.61 -2.34
N PRO A 112 16.58 3.71 -2.30
CA PRO A 112 15.21 3.74 -2.81
C PRO A 112 15.19 3.46 -4.32
N SER A 113 14.14 2.78 -4.80
CA SER A 113 14.00 2.46 -6.22
C SER A 113 13.94 3.72 -7.09
N SER A 114 14.34 3.61 -8.37
CA SER A 114 14.28 4.74 -9.32
C SER A 114 12.85 5.28 -9.48
N GLU A 115 11.84 4.41 -9.37
CA GLU A 115 10.44 4.80 -9.35
C GLU A 115 10.07 5.60 -8.09
N MET A 116 10.53 5.19 -6.89
CA MET A 116 10.35 5.96 -5.65
C MET A 116 10.96 7.34 -5.73
N ARG A 117 12.18 7.45 -6.28
CA ARG A 117 12.86 8.74 -6.48
C ARG A 117 12.08 9.66 -7.41
N ARG A 118 11.44 9.14 -8.47
CA ARG A 118 10.57 9.95 -9.35
C ARG A 118 9.36 10.51 -8.60
N THR A 119 8.78 9.75 -7.69
CA THR A 119 7.61 10.19 -6.91
C THR A 119 7.97 11.25 -5.87
N TRP A 120 9.20 11.26 -5.37
CA TRP A 120 9.73 12.34 -4.53
C TRP A 120 9.88 13.65 -5.30
N LEU A 121 10.25 13.57 -6.58
CA LEU A 121 10.36 14.73 -7.47
C LEU A 121 8.99 15.32 -7.84
N ILE A 122 7.89 14.59 -7.63
CA ILE A 122 6.52 15.12 -7.76
C ILE A 122 6.16 15.83 -6.45
N SER A 123 6.87 16.92 -6.19
CA SER A 123 6.58 17.88 -5.12
C SER A 123 5.38 18.74 -5.55
N TYR A 124 4.30 18.68 -4.78
CA TYR A 124 3.14 19.60 -4.72
C TYR A 124 2.29 19.95 -5.97
N ASP A 125 2.71 19.72 -7.22
CA ASP A 125 1.99 20.27 -8.39
C ASP A 125 0.88 19.40 -9.02
N LEU A 126 0.71 18.14 -8.60
CA LEU A 126 -0.27 17.22 -9.22
C LEU A 126 -1.38 16.70 -8.29
N LEU A 127 -1.42 17.14 -7.02
CA LEU A 127 -2.53 16.84 -6.12
C LEU A 127 -3.89 17.39 -6.59
N PRO A 128 -3.99 18.53 -7.31
CA PRO A 128 -5.27 18.95 -7.90
C PRO A 128 -5.72 18.05 -9.06
N ALA A 129 -4.79 17.40 -9.79
CA ALA A 129 -5.13 16.65 -11.00
C ALA A 129 -5.81 15.30 -10.70
N LEU A 130 -5.49 14.67 -9.55
CA LEU A 130 -6.14 13.43 -9.14
C LEU A 130 -7.50 13.64 -8.45
N LEU A 131 -7.79 14.86 -7.94
CA LEU A 131 -9.08 15.17 -7.33
C LEU A 131 -10.17 15.55 -8.37
N ILE A 132 -9.79 15.88 -9.60
CA ILE A 132 -10.73 16.29 -10.67
C ILE A 132 -11.36 15.09 -11.40
N VAL A 133 -10.77 13.89 -11.33
CA VAL A 133 -11.32 12.68 -11.97
C VAL A 133 -12.38 11.98 -11.09
N ALA A 134 -12.63 12.47 -9.87
CA ALA A 134 -13.61 11.93 -8.93
C ALA A 134 -14.85 12.83 -8.74
N LYS A 135 -15.27 13.56 -9.78
CA LYS A 135 -16.56 14.28 -9.83
C LYS A 135 -17.34 13.90 -11.07
#